data_AF-A0A523J9D2-F1
#
_entry.id   AF-A0A523J9D2-F1
#
_cell.length_a   1.000
_cell.length_b   1.000
_cell.length_c   1.000
_cell.angle_alpha   90.00
_cell.angle_beta   90.00
_cell.angle_gamma   90.00
#
_symmetry.space_group_name_H-M   'P 1'
#
loop_
_entity.id
_entity.type
_entity.pdbx_description
1 polymer ?
#
loop_
_entity_poly.entity_id
_entity_poly.type
_entity_poly.pdbx_seq_one_letter_code
_entity_poly.pdbx_strand_id
1 'polypeptide(L)'
;MTKKHEPGMAYDMENLNKVFAFLSVLLLVTVGWVFLDDYLRPWKKVQIEAQSIKRKKLQEKIDVANKKISGEKLEEFKKELSLEKQNLAQKHDQVEVAKDKIHQIKGKLKAENIINGVLNAIVGETQFKYETAHDHHKPEAVDLFKKLRKLKAEFSVSRDRLKQYKEDEKEAKKNLAALYAEVNATKEKINKLVGSRDKLVAAQDQTKTLDNPIWLLRNAPIIDYLDPTLKISQIVVSKVKDDRYFVQVPKVDRCITCHTFIDQKGYEDQKNPFMTHP
;
A
#
# COMPACT_ATOMS: atom_id res chain seq x y z
N MET A 1 -62.61 -41.18 -37.60
CA MET A 1 -62.91 -40.57 -36.29
C MET A 1 -62.32 -39.18 -36.28
N THR A 2 -63.18 -38.16 -36.34
CA THR A 2 -62.81 -36.75 -36.29
C THR A 2 -62.11 -36.46 -34.98
N LYS A 3 -60.88 -35.94 -35.02
CA LYS A 3 -60.19 -35.45 -33.81
C LYS A 3 -61.10 -34.36 -33.22
N LYS A 4 -61.68 -34.63 -32.04
CA LYS A 4 -62.46 -33.65 -31.30
C LYS A 4 -61.48 -32.63 -30.75
N HIS A 5 -61.25 -31.56 -31.51
CA HIS A 5 -60.70 -30.34 -30.97
C HIS A 5 -61.66 -29.83 -29.89
N GLU A 6 -61.12 -29.34 -28.77
CA GLU A 6 -61.94 -28.70 -27.73
C GLU A 6 -62.73 -27.53 -28.35
N PRO A 7 -63.96 -27.24 -27.87
CA PRO A 7 -64.79 -26.20 -28.47
C PRO A 7 -64.06 -24.85 -28.49
N GLY A 8 -63.86 -24.29 -29.69
CA GLY A 8 -63.16 -23.01 -29.88
C GLY A 8 -61.65 -23.12 -30.21
N MET A 9 -61.08 -24.33 -30.26
CA MET A 9 -59.65 -24.52 -30.55
C MET A 9 -59.43 -25.05 -31.97
N ALA A 10 -58.53 -24.40 -32.72
CA ALA A 10 -58.17 -24.80 -34.09
C ALA A 10 -57.24 -26.04 -34.16
N TYR A 11 -56.62 -26.42 -33.04
CA TYR A 11 -55.62 -27.49 -32.96
C TYR A 11 -55.87 -28.43 -31.77
N ASP A 12 -55.26 -29.61 -31.81
CA ASP A 12 -55.26 -30.58 -30.72
C ASP A 12 -54.21 -30.16 -29.68
N MET A 13 -54.69 -29.67 -28.54
CA MET A 13 -53.86 -29.04 -27.51
C MET A 13 -52.89 -30.02 -26.85
N GLU A 14 -53.25 -31.29 -26.68
CA GLU A 14 -52.37 -32.29 -26.07
C GLU A 14 -51.16 -32.57 -26.98
N ASN A 15 -51.40 -32.73 -28.28
CA ASN A 15 -50.35 -32.95 -29.26
C ASN A 15 -49.49 -31.69 -29.47
N LEU A 16 -50.10 -30.51 -29.51
CA LEU A 16 -49.39 -29.24 -29.61
C LEU A 16 -48.45 -29.04 -28.41
N ASN A 17 -48.92 -29.30 -27.18
CA ASN A 17 -48.10 -29.17 -25.98
C ASN A 17 -46.92 -30.15 -25.95
N LYS A 18 -47.10 -31.40 -26.41
CA LYS A 18 -46.00 -32.38 -26.53
C LYS A 18 -44.93 -31.92 -27.51
N VAL A 19 -45.34 -31.43 -28.69
CA VAL A 19 -44.41 -30.91 -29.71
C VAL A 19 -43.72 -29.65 -29.20
N PHE A 20 -44.46 -28.74 -28.57
CA PHE A 20 -43.90 -27.53 -27.98
C PHE A 20 -42.89 -27.84 -26.87
N ALA A 21 -43.19 -28.79 -25.97
CA ALA A 21 -42.26 -29.22 -24.93
C ALA A 21 -40.97 -29.81 -25.52
N PHE A 22 -41.09 -30.68 -26.53
CA PHE A 22 -39.94 -31.26 -27.23
C PHE A 22 -39.08 -30.18 -27.90
N LEU A 23 -39.70 -29.28 -28.67
CA LEU A 23 -39.00 -28.18 -29.33
C LEU A 23 -38.38 -27.21 -28.33
N SER A 24 -39.02 -26.98 -27.18
CA SER A 24 -38.49 -26.12 -26.12
C SER A 24 -37.23 -26.74 -25.48
N VAL A 25 -37.23 -28.06 -25.22
CA VAL A 25 -36.05 -28.75 -24.71
C VAL A 25 -34.95 -28.77 -25.75
N LEU A 26 -35.28 -29.04 -27.02
CA LEU A 26 -34.33 -29.01 -28.12
C LEU A 26 -33.67 -27.63 -28.26
N LEU A 27 -34.47 -26.57 -28.18
CA LEU A 27 -34.01 -25.18 -28.19
C LEU A 27 -33.10 -24.89 -26.99
N LEU A 28 -33.48 -25.34 -25.79
CA LEU A 28 -32.65 -25.16 -24.59
C LEU A 28 -31.27 -25.83 -24.73
N VAL A 29 -31.24 -27.06 -25.25
CA VAL A 29 -30.00 -27.81 -25.48
C VAL A 29 -29.14 -27.11 -26.55
N THR A 30 -29.74 -26.63 -27.64
CA THR A 30 -28.99 -25.93 -28.69
C THR A 30 -28.47 -24.57 -28.22
N VAL A 31 -29.26 -23.81 -27.46
CA VAL A 31 -28.79 -22.56 -26.84
C VAL A 31 -27.65 -22.82 -25.87
N GLY A 32 -27.76 -23.86 -25.02
CA GLY A 32 -26.69 -24.28 -24.12
C GLY A 32 -25.42 -24.69 -24.87
N TRP A 33 -25.56 -25.42 -25.98
CA TRP A 33 -24.44 -25.80 -26.84
C TRP A 33 -23.73 -24.57 -27.42
N VAL A 34 -24.47 -23.66 -28.07
CA VAL A 34 -23.91 -22.44 -28.67
C VAL A 34 -23.23 -21.58 -27.61
N PHE A 35 -23.82 -21.48 -26.43
CA PHE A 35 -23.25 -20.75 -25.31
C PHE A 35 -21.92 -21.37 -24.83
N LEU A 36 -21.85 -22.70 -24.70
CA LEU A 36 -20.61 -23.39 -24.33
C LEU A 36 -19.53 -23.25 -25.41
N ASP A 37 -19.91 -23.37 -26.68
CA ASP A 37 -19.01 -23.22 -27.81
C ASP A 37 -18.41 -21.81 -27.87
N ASP A 38 -19.23 -20.77 -27.68
CA ASP A 38 -18.77 -19.38 -27.63
C ASP A 38 -17.87 -19.09 -26.41
N TYR A 39 -18.14 -19.76 -25.28
CA TYR A 39 -17.35 -19.63 -24.06
C TYR A 39 -15.99 -20.36 -24.17
N LEU A 40 -15.92 -21.55 -24.77
CA LEU A 40 -14.72 -22.40 -24.85
C LEU A 40 -13.77 -22.03 -26.00
N ARG A 41 -13.43 -20.74 -26.13
CA ARG A 41 -12.60 -20.25 -27.23
C ARG A 41 -11.16 -20.79 -27.20
N PRO A 42 -10.54 -21.13 -28.35
CA PRO A 42 -9.20 -21.72 -28.40
C PRO A 42 -8.10 -20.91 -27.70
N TRP A 43 -8.18 -19.58 -27.72
CA TRP A 43 -7.19 -18.70 -27.09
C TRP A 43 -7.14 -18.87 -25.55
N LYS A 44 -8.24 -19.28 -24.91
CA LYS A 44 -8.27 -19.51 -23.45
C LYS A 44 -7.31 -20.64 -23.07
N LYS A 45 -7.26 -21.71 -23.89
CA LYS A 45 -6.32 -22.84 -23.70
C LYS A 45 -4.87 -22.38 -23.77
N VAL A 46 -4.55 -21.54 -24.75
CA VAL A 46 -3.20 -20.96 -24.91
C VAL A 46 -2.81 -20.15 -23.67
N GLN A 47 -3.71 -19.30 -23.15
CA GLN A 47 -3.42 -18.51 -21.95
C GLN A 47 -3.29 -19.36 -20.67
N ILE A 48 -4.07 -20.43 -20.53
CA ILE A 48 -3.94 -21.38 -19.41
C ILE A 48 -2.54 -22.03 -19.44
N GLU A 49 -2.10 -22.46 -20.62
CA GLU A 49 -0.76 -23.04 -20.79
C GLU A 49 0.34 -22.00 -20.52
N ALA A 50 0.19 -20.76 -20.99
CA ALA A 50 1.11 -19.67 -20.65
C ALA A 50 1.20 -19.45 -19.13
N GLN A 51 0.06 -19.42 -18.41
CA GLN A 51 0.08 -19.31 -16.95
C GLN A 51 0.85 -20.46 -16.29
N SER A 52 0.71 -21.69 -16.80
CA SER A 52 1.45 -22.85 -16.32
C SER A 52 2.97 -22.73 -16.54
N ILE A 53 3.39 -22.22 -17.70
CA ILE A 53 4.81 -21.98 -18.03
C ILE A 53 5.38 -20.90 -17.11
N LYS A 54 4.64 -19.79 -16.93
CA LYS A 54 5.01 -18.70 -16.01
C LYS A 54 5.19 -19.21 -14.59
N ARG A 55 4.27 -20.06 -14.11
CA ARG A 55 4.36 -20.70 -12.78
C ARG A 55 5.62 -21.56 -12.65
N LYS A 56 5.93 -22.40 -13.65
CA LYS A 56 7.14 -23.24 -13.64
C LYS A 56 8.42 -22.40 -13.59
N LYS A 57 8.57 -21.42 -14.47
CA LYS A 57 9.75 -20.54 -14.47
C LYS A 57 9.89 -19.74 -13.18
N LEU A 58 8.77 -19.30 -12.60
CA LEU A 58 8.80 -18.60 -11.33
C LEU A 58 9.22 -19.53 -10.19
N GLN A 59 8.73 -20.76 -10.17
CA GLN A 59 9.15 -21.78 -9.22
C GLN A 59 10.64 -22.09 -9.35
N GLU A 60 11.17 -22.23 -10.56
CA GLU A 60 12.61 -22.43 -10.80
C GLU A 60 13.44 -21.25 -10.28
N LYS A 61 12.98 -20.01 -10.50
CA LYS A 61 13.64 -18.81 -9.96
C LYS A 61 13.63 -18.79 -8.44
N ILE A 62 12.53 -19.21 -7.81
CA ILE A 62 12.40 -19.35 -6.36
C ILE A 62 13.35 -20.44 -5.85
N ASP A 63 13.39 -21.60 -6.52
CA ASP A 63 14.24 -22.71 -6.11
C ASP A 63 15.72 -22.38 -6.28
N VAL A 64 16.10 -21.64 -7.32
CA VAL A 64 17.47 -21.11 -7.50
C VAL A 64 17.80 -20.06 -6.44
N ALA A 65 16.86 -19.16 -6.13
CA ALA A 65 17.04 -18.18 -5.05
C ALA A 65 17.18 -18.88 -3.68
N ASN A 66 16.36 -19.90 -3.42
CA ASN A 66 16.41 -20.73 -2.22
C ASN A 66 17.67 -21.60 -2.17
N LYS A 67 18.20 -22.07 -3.31
CA LYS A 67 19.47 -22.83 -3.35
C LYS A 67 20.70 -21.92 -3.17
N LYS A 68 20.65 -20.67 -3.67
CA LYS A 68 21.69 -19.65 -3.42
C LYS A 68 21.76 -19.25 -1.93
N ILE A 69 20.65 -19.36 -1.21
CA ILE A 69 20.56 -19.20 0.23
C ILE A 69 20.67 -20.60 0.86
N SER A 70 21.88 -21.12 1.08
CA SER A 70 22.05 -22.43 1.72
C SER A 70 21.22 -22.55 3.01
N GLY A 71 20.78 -23.76 3.37
CA GLY A 71 19.98 -23.98 4.59
C GLY A 71 20.63 -23.42 5.87
N GLU A 72 21.97 -23.39 5.91
CA GLU A 72 22.76 -22.73 6.96
C GLU A 72 22.60 -21.20 6.95
N LYS A 73 22.70 -20.57 5.77
CA LYS A 73 22.46 -19.13 5.60
C LYS A 73 21.02 -18.76 5.89
N LEU A 74 20.05 -19.64 5.66
CA LEU A 74 18.64 -19.37 5.98
C LEU A 74 18.41 -19.24 7.49
N GLU A 75 19.03 -20.11 8.29
CA GLU A 75 18.94 -20.01 9.75
C GLU A 75 19.76 -18.83 10.29
N GLU A 76 20.91 -18.53 9.68
CA GLU A 76 21.67 -17.31 9.96
C GLU A 76 20.87 -16.04 9.61
N PHE A 77 20.20 -16.00 8.46
CA PHE A 77 19.32 -14.89 8.06
C PHE A 77 18.10 -14.76 8.96
N LYS A 78 17.49 -15.86 9.43
CA LYS A 78 16.41 -15.82 10.40
C LYS A 78 16.88 -15.25 11.74
N LYS A 79 18.08 -15.64 12.19
CA LYS A 79 18.71 -15.09 13.40
C LYS A 79 19.01 -13.61 13.23
N GLU A 80 19.60 -13.20 12.12
CA GLU A 80 19.90 -11.80 11.80
C GLU A 80 18.63 -10.95 11.71
N LEU A 81 17.57 -11.47 11.07
CA LEU A 81 16.26 -10.81 11.00
C LEU A 81 15.61 -10.68 12.38
N SER A 82 15.70 -11.72 13.22
CA SER A 82 15.20 -11.68 14.58
C SER A 82 15.96 -10.66 15.43
N LEU A 83 17.29 -10.62 15.29
CA LEU A 83 18.16 -9.67 15.98
C LEU A 83 17.83 -8.23 15.56
N GLU A 84 17.70 -7.96 14.25
CA GLU A 84 17.38 -6.61 13.79
C GLU A 84 15.94 -6.18 14.11
N LYS A 85 15.00 -7.12 14.23
CA LYS A 85 13.67 -6.84 14.79
C LYS A 85 13.72 -6.48 16.27
N GLN A 86 14.54 -7.17 17.06
CA GLN A 86 14.76 -6.83 18.47
C GLN A 86 15.44 -5.46 18.62
N ASN A 87 16.48 -5.18 17.83
CA ASN A 87 17.13 -3.87 17.79
C ASN A 87 16.15 -2.77 17.40
N LEU A 88 15.25 -3.03 16.44
CA LEU A 88 14.21 -2.08 16.04
C LEU A 88 13.24 -1.80 17.19
N ALA A 89 12.81 -2.83 17.93
CA ALA A 89 11.96 -2.67 19.10
C ALA A 89 12.65 -1.84 20.20
N GLN A 90 13.90 -2.16 20.53
CA GLN A 90 14.68 -1.39 21.51
C GLN A 90 14.86 0.08 21.10
N LYS A 91 15.11 0.35 19.81
CA LYS A 91 15.19 1.73 19.30
C LYS A 91 13.84 2.45 19.37
N HIS A 92 12.74 1.74 19.16
CA HIS A 92 11.40 2.31 19.36
C HIS A 92 11.16 2.71 20.83
N ASP A 93 11.57 1.87 21.78
CA ASP A 93 11.47 2.20 23.21
C ASP A 93 12.32 3.44 23.56
N GLN A 94 13.54 3.54 23.01
CA GLN A 94 14.39 4.72 23.18
C GLN A 94 13.78 5.99 22.58
N VAL A 95 13.07 5.88 21.45
CA VAL A 95 12.33 6.99 20.83
C VAL A 95 11.21 7.48 21.75
N GLU A 96 10.46 6.59 22.39
CA GLU A 96 9.41 6.98 23.32
C GLU A 96 9.98 7.66 24.57
N VAL A 97 11.05 7.12 25.15
CA VAL A 97 11.76 7.77 26.28
C VAL A 97 12.28 9.17 25.90
N ALA A 98 12.81 9.34 24.68
CA ALA A 98 13.28 10.63 24.21
C ALA A 98 12.13 11.63 24.00
N LYS A 99 10.96 11.18 23.52
CA LYS A 99 9.76 12.02 23.43
C LYS A 99 9.27 12.47 24.80
N ASP A 100 9.23 11.57 25.78
CA ASP A 100 8.82 11.89 27.14
C ASP A 100 9.74 12.94 27.77
N LYS A 101 11.07 12.81 27.57
CA LYS A 101 12.03 13.82 28.02
C LYS A 101 11.76 15.20 27.40
N ILE A 102 11.46 15.26 26.11
CA ILE A 102 11.09 16.51 25.43
C ILE A 102 9.79 17.07 26.02
N HIS A 103 8.80 16.22 26.29
CA HIS A 103 7.54 16.63 26.87
C HIS A 103 7.74 17.26 28.26
N GLN A 104 8.56 16.64 29.11
CA GLN A 104 8.92 17.16 30.43
C GLN A 104 9.65 18.51 30.34
N ILE A 105 10.62 18.64 29.42
CA ILE A 105 11.35 19.90 29.21
C ILE A 105 10.38 21.00 28.75
N LYS A 106 9.45 20.71 27.83
CA LYS A 106 8.41 21.67 27.42
C LYS A 106 7.52 22.11 28.57
N GLY A 107 7.17 21.19 29.47
CA GLY A 107 6.45 21.51 30.70
C GLY A 107 7.20 22.52 31.57
N LYS A 108 8.50 22.26 31.83
CA LYS A 108 9.38 23.19 32.56
C LYS A 108 9.53 24.54 31.86
N LEU A 109 9.68 24.53 30.54
CA LEU A 109 9.76 25.74 29.71
C LEU A 109 8.51 26.60 29.85
N LYS A 110 7.32 25.99 29.77
CA LYS A 110 6.05 26.70 29.93
C LYS A 110 5.91 27.30 31.33
N ALA A 111 6.24 26.54 32.37
CA ALA A 111 6.20 27.01 33.75
C ALA A 111 7.16 28.18 33.98
N GLU A 112 8.42 28.05 33.55
CA GLU A 112 9.43 29.09 33.71
C GLU A 112 9.10 30.34 32.88
N ASN A 113 8.49 30.20 31.70
CA ASN A 113 8.06 31.34 30.90
C ASN A 113 6.97 32.18 31.60
N ILE A 114 6.06 31.53 32.34
CA ILE A 114 5.06 32.22 33.17
C ILE A 114 5.76 32.96 34.32
N ILE A 115 6.65 32.28 35.05
CA ILE A 115 7.41 32.88 36.15
C ILE A 115 8.21 34.10 35.66
N ASN A 116 8.90 33.95 34.54
CA ASN A 116 9.69 35.01 33.92
C ASN A 116 8.81 36.23 33.56
N GLY A 117 7.65 35.99 32.95
CA GLY A 117 6.70 37.05 32.60
C GLY A 117 6.15 37.79 33.82
N VAL A 118 5.81 37.06 34.88
CA VAL A 118 5.36 37.65 36.16
C VAL A 118 6.46 38.48 36.81
N LEU A 119 7.68 37.94 36.91
CA LEU A 119 8.83 38.67 37.46
C LEU A 119 9.15 39.93 36.65
N ASN A 120 9.08 39.87 35.32
CA ASN A 120 9.28 41.03 34.46
C ASN A 120 8.27 42.14 34.77
N ALA A 121 6.99 41.79 34.93
CA ALA A 121 5.94 42.75 35.27
C ALA A 121 6.16 43.39 36.65
N ILE A 122 6.47 42.57 37.66
CA ILE A 122 6.71 43.05 39.04
C ILE A 122 7.98 43.92 39.10
N VAL A 123 9.02 43.56 38.36
CA VAL A 123 10.24 44.39 38.23
C VAL A 123 9.90 45.73 37.60
N GLY A 124 9.11 45.76 36.52
CA GLY A 124 8.67 47.00 35.87
C GLY A 124 7.84 47.89 36.79
N GLU A 125 6.86 47.32 37.49
CA GLU A 125 6.03 48.05 38.47
C GLU A 125 6.87 48.61 39.62
N THR A 126 7.75 47.79 40.20
CA THR A 126 8.60 48.20 41.34
C THR A 126 9.61 49.25 40.90
N GLN A 127 10.13 49.15 39.68
CA GLN A 127 11.02 50.14 39.10
C GLN A 127 10.32 51.50 38.95
N PHE A 128 9.11 51.53 38.38
CA PHE A 128 8.33 52.76 38.26
C PHE A 128 8.02 53.40 39.63
N LYS A 129 7.63 52.58 40.62
CA LYS A 129 7.39 53.04 42.00
C LYS A 129 8.66 53.61 42.65
N TYR A 130 9.80 52.95 42.46
CA TYR A 130 11.09 53.43 42.94
C TYR A 130 11.47 54.76 42.30
N GLU A 131 11.41 54.87 40.97
CA GLU A 131 11.74 56.09 40.22
C GLU A 131 10.87 57.27 40.70
N THR A 132 9.56 57.06 40.80
CA THR A 132 8.62 58.08 41.32
C THR A 132 8.94 58.50 42.76
N ALA A 133 9.20 57.55 43.65
CA ALA A 133 9.51 57.86 45.06
C ALA A 133 10.88 58.55 45.21
N HIS A 134 11.85 58.17 44.37
CA HIS A 134 13.19 58.76 44.35
C HIS A 134 13.14 60.22 43.87
N ASP A 135 12.44 60.48 42.76
CA ASP A 135 12.28 61.83 42.19
C ASP A 135 11.57 62.77 43.18
N HIS A 136 10.58 62.27 43.91
CA HIS A 136 9.87 63.03 44.95
C HIS A 136 10.55 62.99 46.34
N HIS A 137 11.79 62.49 46.45
CA HIS A 137 12.60 62.48 47.67
C HIS A 137 11.92 61.82 48.88
N LYS A 138 11.08 60.81 48.62
CA LYS A 138 10.35 60.09 49.67
C LYS A 138 11.26 59.09 50.39
N PRO A 139 11.11 58.92 51.72
CA PRO A 139 11.93 57.99 52.50
C PRO A 139 11.78 56.52 52.09
N GLU A 140 10.62 56.15 51.50
CA GLU A 140 10.31 54.81 51.01
C GLU A 140 11.16 54.36 49.81
N ALA A 141 11.86 55.27 49.13
CA ALA A 141 12.70 54.98 47.97
C ALA A 141 13.83 53.98 48.29
N VAL A 142 14.40 54.03 49.51
CA VAL A 142 15.51 53.15 49.92
C VAL A 142 15.06 51.69 50.01
N ASP A 143 13.86 51.44 50.54
CA ASP A 143 13.33 50.09 50.67
C ASP A 143 12.82 49.53 49.34
N LEU A 144 12.23 50.39 48.50
CA LEU A 144 11.87 50.05 47.11
C LEU A 144 13.11 49.66 46.29
N PHE A 145 14.25 50.36 46.47
CA PHE A 145 15.50 50.02 45.81
C PHE A 145 16.04 48.63 46.22
N LYS A 146 16.03 48.32 47.52
CA LYS A 146 16.42 46.99 48.02
C LYS A 146 15.53 45.89 47.44
N LYS A 147 14.21 46.13 47.38
CA LYS A 147 13.24 45.19 46.79
C LYS A 147 13.49 45.01 45.29
N LEU A 148 13.70 46.11 44.56
CA LEU A 148 14.00 46.09 43.13
C LEU A 148 15.26 45.28 42.82
N ARG A 149 16.33 45.45 43.61
CA ARG A 149 17.59 44.71 43.42
C ARG A 149 17.39 43.19 43.57
N LYS A 150 16.62 42.76 44.58
CA LYS A 150 16.28 41.33 44.78
C LYS A 150 15.48 40.78 43.60
N LEU A 151 14.42 41.49 43.18
CA LEU A 151 13.59 41.08 42.06
C LEU A 151 14.36 41.02 40.73
N LYS A 152 15.26 41.98 40.47
CA LYS A 152 16.14 41.94 39.29
C LYS A 152 17.07 40.73 39.30
N ALA A 153 17.60 40.34 40.46
CA ALA A 153 18.41 39.12 40.58
C ALA A 153 17.58 37.86 40.31
N GLU A 154 16.40 37.73 40.91
CA GLU A 154 15.49 36.60 40.66
C GLU A 154 15.06 36.50 39.20
N PHE A 155 14.77 37.64 38.57
CA PHE A 155 14.44 37.72 37.15
C PHE A 155 15.59 37.30 36.24
N SER A 156 16.83 37.67 36.58
CA SER A 156 18.02 37.23 35.84
C SER A 156 18.17 35.71 35.91
N VAL A 157 18.07 35.12 37.10
CA VAL A 157 18.16 33.67 37.27
C VAL A 157 17.05 32.93 36.50
N SER A 158 15.83 33.47 36.50
CA SER A 158 14.73 32.91 35.71
C SER A 158 15.02 32.95 34.20
N ARG A 159 15.62 34.04 33.71
CA ARG A 159 16.02 34.18 32.31
C ARG A 159 17.10 33.16 31.93
N ASP A 160 18.06 32.93 32.82
CA ASP A 160 19.12 31.94 32.61
C ASP A 160 18.55 30.51 32.56
N ARG A 161 17.62 30.15 33.47
CA ARG A 161 16.90 28.86 33.42
C ARG A 161 16.12 28.69 32.12
N LEU A 162 15.47 29.75 31.63
CA LEU A 162 14.71 29.71 30.38
C LEU A 162 15.64 29.48 29.17
N LYS A 163 16.84 30.07 29.18
CA LYS A 163 17.86 29.81 28.16
C LYS A 163 18.35 28.36 28.23
N GLN A 164 18.65 27.86 29.42
CA GLN A 164 19.10 26.47 29.63
C GLN A 164 18.06 25.47 29.13
N TYR A 165 16.78 25.61 29.50
CA TYR A 165 15.73 24.69 29.04
C TYR A 165 15.50 24.74 27.52
N LYS A 166 15.74 25.87 26.86
CA LYS A 166 15.72 25.95 25.39
C LYS A 166 16.89 25.20 24.75
N GLU A 167 18.07 25.26 25.34
CA GLU A 167 19.24 24.50 24.90
C GLU A 167 19.01 22.99 25.09
N ASP A 168 18.50 22.59 26.26
CA ASP A 168 18.13 21.20 26.56
C ASP A 168 17.07 20.66 25.58
N GLU A 169 16.05 21.47 25.23
CA GLU A 169 15.03 21.08 24.25
C GLU A 169 15.64 20.87 22.86
N LYS A 170 16.56 21.75 22.45
CA LYS A 170 17.24 21.66 21.16
C LYS A 170 18.10 20.41 21.07
N GLU A 171 18.85 20.11 22.13
CA GLU A 171 19.68 18.90 22.19
C GLU A 171 18.82 17.63 22.20
N ALA A 172 17.75 17.60 23.00
CA ALA A 172 16.83 16.47 23.04
C ALA A 172 16.16 16.21 21.67
N LYS A 173 15.77 17.27 20.94
CA LYS A 173 15.26 17.15 19.56
C LYS A 173 16.29 16.61 18.59
N LYS A 174 17.56 17.02 18.71
CA LYS A 174 18.66 16.50 17.88
C LYS A 174 18.86 15.00 18.11
N ASN A 175 18.84 14.57 19.37
CA ASN A 175 18.96 13.15 19.73
C ASN A 175 17.78 12.33 19.20
N LEU A 176 16.55 12.86 19.30
CA LEU A 176 15.36 12.22 18.72
C LEU A 176 15.48 12.07 17.20
N ALA A 177 15.99 13.08 16.49
CA ALA A 177 16.20 13.01 15.05
C ALA A 177 17.24 11.95 14.66
N ALA A 178 18.33 11.81 15.43
CA ALA A 178 19.32 10.76 15.23
C ALA A 178 18.72 9.36 15.41
N LEU A 179 17.93 9.15 16.47
CA LEU A 179 17.22 7.88 16.70
C LEU A 179 16.27 7.53 15.55
N TYR A 180 15.54 8.50 15.00
CA TYR A 180 14.68 8.26 13.83
C TYR A 180 15.49 7.87 12.58
N ALA A 181 16.65 8.50 12.35
CA ALA A 181 17.53 8.11 11.25
C ALA A 181 18.01 6.67 11.40
N GLU A 182 18.36 6.26 12.63
CA GLU A 182 18.76 4.88 12.93
C GLU A 182 17.62 3.88 12.77
N VAL A 183 16.39 4.22 13.19
CA VAL A 183 15.19 3.40 12.98
C VAL A 183 14.94 3.18 11.50
N ASN A 184 15.02 4.24 10.69
CA ASN A 184 14.84 4.14 9.25
C ASN A 184 15.94 3.30 8.59
N ALA A 185 17.20 3.46 9.01
CA ALA A 185 18.30 2.63 8.53
C ALA A 185 18.08 1.14 8.86
N THR A 186 17.63 0.81 10.08
CA THR A 186 17.28 -0.57 10.46
C THR A 186 16.09 -1.10 9.65
N LYS A 187 15.06 -0.28 9.40
CA LYS A 187 13.93 -0.66 8.52
C LYS A 187 14.36 -0.94 7.08
N GLU A 188 15.25 -0.13 6.52
CA GLU A 188 15.82 -0.36 5.18
C GLU A 188 16.62 -1.66 5.10
N LYS A 189 17.42 -1.98 6.14
CA LYS A 189 18.10 -3.28 6.23
C LYS A 189 17.11 -4.44 6.25
N ILE A 190 16.07 -4.36 7.08
CA ILE A 190 15.00 -5.37 7.14
C ILE A 190 14.31 -5.51 5.77
N ASN A 191 13.96 -4.40 5.10
CA ASN A 191 13.35 -4.42 3.77
C ASN A 191 14.25 -5.06 2.71
N LYS A 192 15.58 -4.86 2.77
CA LYS A 192 16.53 -5.52 1.88
C LYS A 192 16.61 -7.03 2.14
N LEU A 193 16.63 -7.43 3.42
CA LEU A 193 16.64 -8.83 3.84
C LEU A 193 15.35 -9.57 3.43
N VAL A 194 14.20 -8.88 3.50
CA VAL A 194 12.87 -9.46 3.24
C VAL A 194 12.45 -9.37 1.77
N GLY A 195 12.73 -8.23 1.10
CA GLY A 195 12.21 -7.89 -0.21
C GLY A 195 12.67 -8.78 -1.36
N SER A 196 13.81 -9.48 -1.22
CA SER A 196 14.30 -10.42 -2.23
C SER A 196 13.55 -11.76 -2.21
N ARG A 197 13.04 -12.17 -1.04
CA ARG A 197 12.30 -13.42 -0.85
C ARG A 197 10.80 -13.22 -1.04
N ASP A 198 10.24 -12.21 -0.40
CA ASP A 198 8.78 -12.02 -0.34
C ASP A 198 8.19 -11.56 -1.67
N LYS A 199 8.93 -10.81 -2.51
CA LYS A 199 8.46 -10.47 -3.86
C LYS A 199 8.32 -11.70 -4.76
N LEU A 200 9.19 -12.70 -4.60
CA LEU A 200 9.13 -13.93 -5.37
C LEU A 200 8.03 -14.87 -4.85
N VAL A 201 7.84 -14.95 -3.53
CA VAL A 201 6.73 -15.70 -2.92
C VAL A 201 5.37 -15.06 -3.21
N ALA A 202 5.25 -13.73 -3.15
CA ALA A 202 4.03 -13.02 -3.52
C ALA A 202 3.71 -13.17 -5.02
N ALA A 203 4.72 -13.13 -5.89
CA ALA A 203 4.54 -13.46 -7.30
C ALA A 203 4.09 -14.93 -7.49
N GLN A 204 4.56 -15.85 -6.64
CA GLN A 204 4.14 -17.25 -6.65
C GLN A 204 2.68 -17.41 -6.26
N ASP A 205 2.24 -16.72 -5.20
CA ASP A 205 0.84 -16.70 -4.75
C ASP A 205 -0.09 -16.13 -5.82
N GLN A 206 0.35 -15.12 -6.57
CA GLN A 206 -0.35 -14.62 -7.75
C GLN A 206 -0.42 -15.63 -8.91
N THR A 207 0.42 -16.67 -8.93
CA THR A 207 0.41 -17.75 -9.93
C THR A 207 -0.26 -19.06 -9.45
N LYS A 208 -0.75 -19.11 -8.20
CA LYS A 208 -1.55 -20.24 -7.67
C LYS A 208 -2.99 -20.26 -8.21
N THR A 209 -3.20 -19.67 -9.39
CA THR A 209 -4.51 -19.44 -10.00
C THR A 209 -5.14 -20.74 -10.49
N LEU A 210 -4.37 -21.71 -10.98
CA LEU A 210 -4.95 -22.92 -11.59
C LEU A 210 -5.58 -23.91 -10.58
N ASP A 211 -5.17 -23.89 -9.31
CA ASP A 211 -5.64 -24.84 -8.27
C ASP A 211 -6.65 -24.21 -7.29
N ASN A 212 -7.02 -22.94 -7.50
CA ASN A 212 -7.86 -22.17 -6.56
C ASN A 212 -9.34 -22.18 -7.00
N PRO A 213 -10.30 -22.59 -6.15
CA PRO A 213 -11.73 -22.53 -6.48
C PRO A 213 -12.22 -21.13 -6.84
N ILE A 214 -11.58 -20.08 -6.32
CA ILE A 214 -11.87 -18.68 -6.64
C ILE A 214 -11.54 -18.36 -8.11
N TRP A 215 -10.47 -18.95 -8.65
CA TRP A 215 -10.12 -18.76 -10.05
C TRP A 215 -11.12 -19.45 -10.98
N LEU A 216 -11.56 -20.66 -10.64
CA LEU A 216 -12.58 -21.36 -11.41
C LEU A 216 -13.89 -20.55 -11.44
N LEU A 217 -14.30 -20.00 -10.29
CA LEU A 217 -15.48 -19.15 -10.17
C LEU A 217 -15.34 -17.86 -11.00
N ARG A 218 -14.19 -17.17 -10.91
CA ARG A 218 -13.94 -15.90 -11.61
C ARG A 218 -13.88 -16.04 -13.13
N ASN A 219 -13.53 -17.21 -13.64
CA ASN A 219 -13.51 -17.45 -15.09
C ASN A 219 -14.72 -18.29 -15.54
N ALA A 220 -15.68 -18.62 -14.66
CA ALA A 220 -16.88 -19.37 -15.03
C ALA A 220 -17.77 -18.57 -16.01
N PRO A 221 -18.60 -19.23 -16.82
CA PRO A 221 -19.54 -18.53 -17.70
C PRO A 221 -20.37 -17.51 -16.90
N ILE A 222 -20.64 -16.34 -17.49
CA ILE A 222 -21.35 -15.19 -16.88
C ILE A 222 -20.49 -14.38 -15.90
N ILE A 223 -19.72 -15.03 -15.03
CA ILE A 223 -18.87 -14.35 -14.03
C ILE A 223 -17.58 -13.80 -14.65
N ASP A 224 -17.16 -14.37 -15.79
CA ASP A 224 -15.95 -14.00 -16.53
C ASP A 224 -15.95 -12.56 -17.08
N TYR A 225 -17.06 -11.82 -17.02
CA TYR A 225 -17.07 -10.40 -17.38
C TYR A 225 -16.55 -9.47 -16.28
N LEU A 226 -16.70 -9.83 -14.99
CA LEU A 226 -16.45 -8.90 -13.87
C LEU A 226 -14.95 -8.64 -13.64
N ASP A 227 -14.15 -9.70 -13.56
CA ASP A 227 -12.71 -9.60 -13.33
C ASP A 227 -11.98 -10.88 -13.81
N PRO A 228 -12.00 -11.15 -15.14
CA PRO A 228 -11.42 -12.37 -15.68
C PRO A 228 -9.91 -12.37 -15.59
N THR A 229 -9.35 -13.53 -15.24
CA THR A 229 -7.90 -13.74 -15.35
C THR A 229 -7.48 -14.14 -16.77
N LEU A 230 -8.41 -14.72 -17.54
CA LEU A 230 -8.24 -15.06 -18.96
C LEU A 230 -8.97 -14.00 -19.78
N LYS A 231 -8.22 -13.10 -20.42
CA LYS A 231 -8.79 -11.99 -21.19
C LYS A 231 -8.06 -11.76 -22.48
N ILE A 232 -8.78 -11.18 -23.45
CA ILE A 232 -8.19 -10.71 -24.69
C ILE A 232 -7.30 -9.51 -24.36
N SER A 233 -6.01 -9.66 -24.65
CA SER A 233 -5.02 -8.60 -24.48
C SER A 233 -4.98 -7.77 -25.76
N GLN A 234 -5.38 -6.50 -25.66
CA GLN A 234 -5.50 -5.59 -26.80
C GLN A 234 -4.55 -4.40 -26.66
N ILE A 235 -3.83 -4.08 -27.74
CA ILE A 235 -3.00 -2.90 -27.87
C ILE A 235 -3.58 -2.04 -28.98
N VAL A 236 -3.83 -0.76 -28.71
CA VAL A 236 -4.32 0.20 -29.71
C VAL A 236 -3.13 0.90 -30.36
N VAL A 237 -2.89 0.62 -31.63
CA VAL A 237 -1.76 1.18 -32.39
C VAL A 237 -2.21 2.50 -33.02
N SER A 238 -2.03 3.60 -32.28
CA SER A 238 -2.52 4.93 -32.67
C SER A 238 -1.99 5.45 -34.01
N LYS A 239 -0.80 5.01 -34.41
CA LYS A 239 -0.10 5.46 -35.63
C LYS A 239 -0.52 4.70 -36.89
N VAL A 240 -1.15 3.54 -36.77
CA VAL A 240 -1.62 2.74 -37.91
C VAL A 240 -3.14 2.78 -37.90
N LYS A 241 -3.74 3.40 -38.92
CA LYS A 241 -5.18 3.60 -38.97
C LYS A 241 -5.79 2.85 -40.15
N ASP A 242 -7.01 2.38 -39.96
CA ASP A 242 -7.88 1.88 -41.02
C ASP A 242 -8.92 2.94 -41.37
N ASP A 243 -9.26 3.03 -42.65
CA ASP A 243 -10.38 3.85 -43.12
C ASP A 243 -11.66 3.02 -43.04
N ARG A 244 -12.60 3.46 -42.20
CA ARG A 244 -13.94 2.90 -42.06
C ARG A 244 -14.93 3.99 -42.47
N TYR A 245 -15.37 3.98 -43.73
CA TYR A 245 -16.36 4.94 -44.24
C TYR A 245 -15.98 6.40 -43.94
N PHE A 246 -14.77 6.82 -44.32
CA PHE A 246 -14.23 8.18 -44.14
C PHE A 246 -13.87 8.56 -42.69
N VAL A 247 -13.90 7.59 -41.76
CA VAL A 247 -13.43 7.77 -40.39
C VAL A 247 -12.14 6.97 -40.19
N GLN A 248 -11.06 7.66 -39.83
CA GLN A 248 -9.79 7.02 -39.52
C GLN A 248 -9.81 6.46 -38.09
N VAL A 249 -9.88 5.13 -37.95
CA VAL A 249 -9.83 4.45 -36.65
C VAL A 249 -8.47 3.78 -36.46
N PRO A 250 -7.89 3.81 -35.25
CA PRO A 250 -6.62 3.13 -34.99
C PRO A 250 -6.80 1.60 -35.07
N LYS A 251 -5.79 0.90 -35.57
CA LYS A 251 -5.75 -0.56 -35.57
C LYS A 251 -5.61 -1.09 -34.15
N VAL A 252 -6.29 -2.21 -33.89
CA VAL A 252 -6.21 -2.94 -32.62
C VAL A 252 -5.44 -4.23 -32.86
N ASP A 253 -4.31 -4.37 -32.19
CA ASP A 253 -3.53 -5.60 -32.15
C ASP A 253 -3.98 -6.47 -30.97
N ARG A 254 -4.19 -7.76 -31.22
CA ARG A 254 -4.54 -8.78 -30.22
C ARG A 254 -3.57 -9.94 -30.23
N CYS A 255 -2.45 -9.85 -30.96
CA CYS A 255 -1.48 -10.94 -31.09
C CYS A 255 -1.01 -11.45 -29.72
N ILE A 256 -0.75 -10.55 -28.76
CA ILE A 256 -0.33 -10.89 -27.39
C ILE A 256 -1.39 -11.66 -26.57
N THR A 257 -2.61 -11.83 -27.09
CA THR A 257 -3.63 -12.71 -26.50
C THR A 257 -3.22 -14.17 -26.60
N CYS A 258 -2.66 -14.57 -27.75
CA CYS A 258 -2.17 -15.92 -27.99
C CYS A 258 -0.64 -15.98 -27.82
N HIS A 259 0.07 -14.96 -28.31
CA HIS A 259 1.53 -14.82 -28.20
C HIS A 259 1.93 -14.19 -26.86
N THR A 260 1.63 -14.89 -25.76
CA THR A 260 1.57 -14.33 -24.40
C THR A 260 2.90 -13.77 -23.90
N PHE A 261 4.04 -14.26 -24.40
CA PHE A 261 5.38 -13.86 -23.97
C PHE A 261 6.21 -13.19 -25.06
N ILE A 262 5.59 -12.78 -26.17
CA ILE A 262 6.29 -12.23 -27.33
C ILE A 262 7.18 -11.03 -27.00
N ASP A 263 6.78 -10.23 -26.00
CA ASP A 263 7.44 -9.03 -25.52
C ASP A 263 8.17 -9.21 -24.18
N GLN A 264 8.23 -10.43 -23.64
CA GLN A 264 8.79 -10.72 -22.32
C GLN A 264 10.10 -11.49 -22.44
N LYS A 265 11.18 -10.93 -21.88
CA LYS A 265 12.47 -11.64 -21.79
C LYS A 265 12.38 -12.87 -20.88
N GLY A 266 13.15 -13.90 -21.23
CA GLY A 266 13.26 -15.13 -20.46
C GLY A 266 12.21 -16.18 -20.83
N TYR A 267 11.68 -16.19 -22.05
CA TYR A 267 10.86 -17.26 -22.64
C TYR A 267 11.31 -17.63 -24.06
N GLU A 268 12.56 -17.34 -24.41
CA GLU A 268 13.17 -17.60 -25.72
C GLU A 268 13.28 -19.10 -26.04
N ASP A 269 13.30 -19.95 -25.00
CA ASP A 269 13.38 -21.41 -25.06
C ASP A 269 12.01 -22.11 -25.19
N GLN A 270 10.91 -21.36 -25.16
CA GLN A 270 9.56 -21.92 -25.26
C GLN A 270 9.15 -22.16 -26.71
N LYS A 271 8.19 -23.07 -26.92
CA LYS A 271 7.61 -23.30 -28.26
C LYS A 271 6.62 -22.20 -28.62
N ASN A 272 6.48 -21.90 -29.90
CA ASN A 272 5.39 -21.03 -30.39
C ASN A 272 4.02 -21.58 -29.93
N PRO A 273 3.09 -20.73 -29.43
CA PRO A 273 3.12 -19.26 -29.44
C PRO A 273 3.75 -18.60 -28.19
N PHE A 274 4.36 -19.35 -27.28
CA PHE A 274 4.92 -18.86 -26.01
C PHE A 274 6.37 -18.36 -26.11
N MET A 275 6.96 -18.40 -27.30
CA MET A 275 8.33 -17.97 -27.53
C MET A 275 8.42 -16.44 -27.50
N THR A 276 9.42 -15.89 -26.82
CA THR A 276 9.79 -14.46 -26.93
C THR A 276 10.30 -14.16 -28.33
N HIS A 277 9.95 -13.00 -28.89
CA HIS A 277 10.52 -12.57 -30.16
C HIS A 277 12.04 -12.31 -30.01
N PRO A 278 12.89 -12.79 -30.94
CA PRO A 278 14.32 -12.48 -30.95
C PRO A 278 14.63 -11.00 -31.15
#